data_AF-A0A9X2FGC1-F1
#
_entry.id   AF-A0A9X2FGC1-F1
#
_cell.length_a   1.000
_cell.length_b   1.000
_cell.length_c   1.000
_cell.angle_alpha   90.00
_cell.angle_beta   90.00
_cell.angle_gamma   90.00
#
_symmetry.space_group_name_H-M   'P 1'
#
loop_
_entity.id
_entity.type
_entity.pdbx_description
1 polymer ?
#
loop_
_entity_poly.entity_id
_entity_poly.type
_entity_poly.pdbx_seq_one_letter_code
_entity_poly.pdbx_strand_id
1 'polypeptide(L)'
;MNWVKISGAIMMETIKKHLLSLVDTNQINNTIKGWQSVNLLAELDIKTTKKKVDELLSQYRTFVRLADEEFEPKVTTTYSLEPKSLTNQIHRPIENAVVFKVTAQEEILKINKAINKLNAYDRQRLYDKYLCKRQYPDKILIAKYIESESGYYKLLERAQLRFAESYENGRLLKFL
;
A
#
# COMPACT_ATOMS: atom_id res chain seq x y z
N MET A 1 -28.12 -15.19 -56.34
CA MET A 1 -27.58 -16.13 -55.33
C MET A 1 -26.06 -16.03 -55.36
N ASN A 2 -25.42 -15.45 -54.33
CA ASN A 2 -24.04 -14.96 -54.38
C ASN A 2 -23.04 -16.03 -53.86
N TRP A 3 -22.82 -17.09 -54.64
CA TRP A 3 -22.04 -18.28 -54.27
C TRP A 3 -20.54 -18.00 -54.01
N VAL A 4 -19.99 -16.94 -54.61
CA VAL A 4 -18.57 -16.55 -54.44
C VAL A 4 -18.28 -16.03 -53.03
N LYS A 5 -19.22 -15.32 -52.39
CA LYS A 5 -19.05 -14.81 -51.01
C LYS A 5 -19.15 -15.93 -49.97
N ILE A 6 -19.97 -16.95 -50.23
CA ILE A 6 -20.20 -18.07 -49.31
C ILE A 6 -18.98 -19.00 -49.30
N SER A 7 -18.38 -19.26 -50.46
CA SER A 7 -17.16 -20.07 -50.58
C SER A 7 -15.96 -19.45 -49.86
N GLY A 8 -15.76 -18.13 -50.00
CA GLY A 8 -14.69 -17.42 -49.28
C GLY A 8 -14.87 -17.42 -47.75
N ALA A 9 -16.11 -17.28 -47.27
CA ALA A 9 -16.41 -17.34 -45.83
C ALA A 9 -16.12 -18.74 -45.24
N ILE A 10 -16.49 -19.81 -45.96
CA ILE A 10 -16.21 -21.19 -45.55
C ILE A 10 -14.69 -21.44 -45.54
N MET A 11 -13.97 -20.94 -46.55
CA MET A 11 -12.52 -21.08 -46.65
C MET A 11 -11.81 -20.38 -45.47
N MET A 12 -12.22 -19.17 -45.12
CA MET A 12 -11.67 -18.42 -43.98
C MET A 12 -11.99 -19.06 -42.63
N GLU A 13 -13.20 -19.63 -42.48
CA GLU A 13 -13.59 -20.37 -41.26
C GLU A 13 -12.74 -21.63 -41.07
N THR A 14 -12.40 -22.30 -42.19
CA THR A 14 -11.56 -23.50 -42.20
C THR A 14 -10.11 -23.16 -41.87
N ILE A 15 -9.57 -22.08 -42.43
CA ILE A 15 -8.23 -21.57 -42.11
C ILE A 15 -8.16 -21.15 -40.64
N LYS A 16 -9.18 -20.46 -40.12
CA LYS A 16 -9.23 -20.04 -38.72
C LYS A 16 -9.25 -21.24 -37.77
N LYS A 17 -10.03 -22.29 -38.07
CA LYS A 17 -10.02 -23.55 -37.30
C LYS A 17 -8.68 -24.27 -37.37
N HIS A 18 -8.02 -24.27 -38.52
CA HIS A 18 -6.69 -24.84 -38.68
C HIS A 18 -5.64 -24.07 -37.87
N LEU A 19 -5.66 -22.73 -37.93
CA LEU A 19 -4.80 -21.87 -37.11
C LEU A 19 -5.06 -22.06 -35.60
N LEU A 20 -6.32 -22.22 -35.18
CA LEU A 20 -6.68 -22.53 -33.79
C LEU A 20 -6.22 -23.93 -33.35
N SER A 21 -6.10 -24.89 -34.27
CA SER A 21 -5.55 -26.23 -33.98
C SER A 21 -4.01 -26.29 -33.96
N LEU A 22 -3.35 -25.30 -34.59
CA LEU A 22 -1.89 -25.15 -34.57
C LEU A 22 -1.40 -24.36 -33.35
N VAL A 23 -2.31 -23.67 -32.65
CA VAL A 23 -2.02 -22.96 -31.40
C VAL A 23 -2.35 -23.90 -30.23
N ASP A 24 -1.33 -24.41 -29.55
CA ASP A 24 -1.48 -25.26 -28.36
C ASP A 24 -2.12 -24.48 -27.20
N THR A 25 -3.45 -24.42 -27.20
CA THR A 25 -4.26 -23.75 -26.17
C THR A 25 -3.94 -24.26 -24.75
N ASN A 26 -3.48 -25.51 -24.61
CA ASN A 26 -3.03 -26.08 -23.35
C ASN A 26 -1.73 -25.48 -22.83
N GLN A 27 -0.81 -25.06 -23.71
CA GLN A 27 0.46 -24.43 -23.32
C GLN A 27 0.25 -22.96 -22.94
N ILE A 28 -0.68 -22.27 -23.62
CA ILE A 28 -1.16 -20.93 -23.24
C ILE A 28 -1.91 -20.98 -21.90
N ASN A 29 -2.77 -21.98 -21.69
CA ASN A 29 -3.47 -22.13 -20.42
C ASN A 29 -2.54 -22.54 -19.27
N ASN A 30 -1.51 -23.37 -19.52
CA ASN A 30 -0.48 -23.70 -18.52
C ASN A 30 0.45 -22.54 -18.22
N THR A 31 0.80 -21.71 -19.20
CA THR A 31 1.52 -20.47 -18.93
C THR A 31 0.64 -19.53 -18.11
N ILE A 32 -0.61 -19.24 -18.51
CA ILE A 32 -1.56 -18.42 -17.73
C ILE A 32 -1.74 -18.98 -16.31
N LYS A 33 -1.81 -20.30 -16.13
CA LYS A 33 -1.80 -20.94 -14.80
C LYS A 33 -0.48 -20.72 -14.06
N GLY A 34 0.67 -20.73 -14.73
CA GLY A 34 1.97 -20.34 -14.18
C GLY A 34 2.02 -18.87 -13.72
N TRP A 35 1.38 -17.95 -14.45
CA TRP A 35 1.20 -16.55 -14.02
C TRP A 35 0.18 -16.43 -12.86
N GLN A 36 -0.82 -17.32 -12.78
CA GLN A 36 -1.68 -17.47 -11.59
C GLN A 36 -0.95 -18.15 -10.41
N SER A 37 0.15 -18.87 -10.68
CA SER A 37 0.99 -19.55 -9.68
C SER A 37 2.05 -18.63 -9.07
N VAL A 38 2.26 -17.43 -9.59
CA VAL A 38 2.94 -16.34 -8.86
C VAL A 38 1.98 -15.74 -7.81
N ASN A 39 1.27 -16.62 -7.11
CA ASN A 39 0.56 -16.31 -5.89
C ASN A 39 1.58 -16.26 -4.74
N LEU A 40 2.54 -15.32 -4.80
CA LEU A 40 3.30 -14.88 -3.62
C LEU A 40 2.35 -14.40 -2.48
N LEU A 41 1.07 -14.19 -2.82
CA LEU A 41 -0.02 -13.83 -1.92
C LEU A 41 -0.76 -15.03 -1.27
N ALA A 42 -0.59 -16.28 -1.74
CA ALA A 42 -1.34 -17.41 -1.19
C ALA A 42 -0.88 -17.82 0.21
N GLU A 43 0.37 -17.53 0.56
CA GLU A 43 0.98 -17.83 1.85
C GLU A 43 1.05 -16.61 2.78
N LEU A 44 0.47 -15.48 2.37
CA LEU A 44 0.44 -14.25 3.17
C LEU A 44 -0.72 -14.26 4.16
N ASP A 45 -0.40 -13.88 5.39
CA ASP A 45 -1.41 -13.50 6.37
C ASP A 45 -1.92 -12.09 6.05
N ILE A 46 -2.96 -12.04 5.21
CA ILE A 46 -3.60 -10.81 4.74
C ILE A 46 -4.11 -9.97 5.92
N LYS A 47 -4.65 -10.62 6.96
CA LYS A 47 -5.26 -9.92 8.10
C LYS A 47 -4.20 -9.19 8.92
N THR A 48 -3.08 -9.85 9.23
CA THR A 48 -2.01 -9.19 10.00
C THR A 48 -1.24 -8.18 9.17
N THR A 49 -1.01 -8.45 7.89
CA THR A 49 -0.38 -7.49 6.97
C THR A 49 -1.22 -6.21 6.87
N LYS A 50 -2.53 -6.35 6.64
CA LYS A 50 -3.47 -5.22 6.64
C LYS A 50 -3.42 -4.43 7.93
N LYS A 51 -3.41 -5.12 9.08
CA LYS A 51 -3.36 -4.46 10.40
C LYS A 51 -2.08 -3.63 10.55
N LYS A 52 -0.91 -4.18 10.18
CA LYS A 52 0.36 -3.44 10.23
C LYS A 52 0.35 -2.19 9.34
N VAL A 53 -0.19 -2.31 8.13
CA VAL A 53 -0.33 -1.17 7.21
C VAL A 53 -1.27 -0.11 7.80
N ASP A 54 -2.40 -0.54 8.36
CA ASP A 54 -3.38 0.36 8.97
C ASP A 54 -2.80 1.10 10.18
N GLU A 55 -2.05 0.41 11.04
CA GLU A 55 -1.33 0.99 12.18
C GLU A 55 -0.31 2.03 11.73
N LEU A 56 0.52 1.70 10.72
CA LEU A 56 1.55 2.59 10.21
C LEU A 56 0.97 3.83 9.52
N LEU A 57 -0.02 3.65 8.63
CA LEU A 57 -0.64 4.77 7.91
C LEU A 57 -1.49 5.64 8.82
N SER A 58 -2.09 5.10 9.88
CA SER A 58 -2.81 5.89 10.89
C SER A 58 -1.88 6.82 11.67
N GLN A 59 -0.61 6.44 11.84
CA GLN A 59 0.42 7.26 12.49
C GLN A 59 1.00 8.35 11.58
N TYR A 60 0.73 8.31 10.27
CA TYR A 60 1.28 9.26 9.30
C TYR A 60 1.11 10.72 9.75
N ARG A 61 -0.07 11.09 10.24
CA ARG A 61 -0.33 12.46 10.70
C ARG A 61 0.48 12.83 11.94
N THR A 62 0.71 11.88 12.84
CA THR A 62 1.56 12.07 14.00
C THR A 62 2.99 12.32 13.56
N PHE A 63 3.49 11.56 12.59
CA PHE A 63 4.81 11.82 12.00
C PHE A 63 4.88 13.20 11.36
N VAL A 64 3.87 13.62 10.59
CA VAL A 64 3.84 14.97 9.98
C VAL A 64 3.89 16.05 11.05
N ARG A 65 3.08 15.95 12.11
CA ARG A 65 3.11 16.92 13.21
C ARG A 65 4.48 16.99 13.88
N LEU A 66 5.10 15.84 14.13
CA LEU A 66 6.40 15.75 14.78
C LEU A 66 7.54 16.25 13.87
N ALA A 67 7.42 16.04 12.56
CA ALA A 67 8.37 16.52 11.56
C ALA A 67 8.29 18.05 11.36
N ASP A 68 7.07 18.60 11.44
CA ASP A 68 6.81 20.04 11.30
C ASP A 68 7.04 20.82 12.62
N GLU A 69 7.19 20.14 13.76
CA GLU A 69 7.43 20.79 15.05
C GLU A 69 8.80 21.48 15.08
N GLU A 70 8.81 22.81 15.21
CA GLU A 70 10.03 23.58 15.50
C GLU A 70 10.45 23.30 16.94
N PHE A 71 11.53 22.53 17.10
CA PHE A 71 12.06 22.20 18.40
C PHE A 71 12.88 23.38 18.94
N GLU A 72 12.28 24.17 19.81
CA GLU A 72 12.98 25.18 20.61
C GLU A 72 13.38 24.59 21.96
N PRO A 73 14.69 24.38 22.23
CA PRO A 73 15.12 23.88 23.53
C PRO A 73 14.79 24.93 24.60
N LYS A 74 13.94 24.56 25.57
CA LYS A 74 13.79 25.37 26.79
C LYS A 74 15.12 25.37 27.54
N VAL A 75 15.80 26.52 27.53
CA VAL A 75 17.06 26.78 28.27
C VAL A 75 16.81 26.89 29.79
N THR A 76 15.56 26.77 30.25
CA THR A 76 15.22 26.79 31.67
C THR A 76 15.77 25.55 32.36
N THR A 77 16.84 25.73 33.12
CA THR A 77 17.40 24.70 34.01
C THR A 77 16.33 24.25 35.00
N THR A 78 15.88 23.01 34.89
CA THR A 78 15.03 22.39 35.91
C THR A 78 15.90 22.11 37.13
N TYR A 79 15.97 23.06 38.07
CA TYR A 79 16.62 22.87 39.36
C TYR A 79 15.78 21.87 40.17
N SER A 80 16.21 20.60 40.20
CA SER A 80 15.70 19.65 41.18
C SER A 80 16.54 19.79 42.44
N LEU A 81 15.88 20.02 43.57
CA LEU A 81 16.49 20.06 44.91
C LEU A 81 16.79 18.65 45.44
N GLU A 82 16.33 17.62 44.73
CA GLU A 82 16.62 16.23 45.06
C GLU A 82 18.00 15.84 44.49
N PRO A 83 18.86 15.18 45.27
CA PRO A 83 20.08 14.60 44.73
C PRO A 83 19.68 13.55 43.70
N LYS A 84 19.98 13.80 42.42
CA LYS A 84 19.76 12.83 41.35
C LYS A 84 20.55 11.57 41.70
N SER A 85 19.85 10.45 41.85
CA SER A 85 20.51 9.15 42.08
C SER A 85 21.52 8.90 40.96
N LEU A 86 22.72 8.44 41.32
CA LEU A 86 23.82 8.10 40.42
C LEU A 86 23.50 6.82 39.62
N THR A 87 22.37 6.81 38.92
CA THR A 87 22.09 5.80 37.93
C THR A 87 22.74 6.32 36.65
N ASN A 88 23.69 5.59 36.06
CA ASN A 88 24.48 5.97 34.87
C ASN A 88 23.65 6.23 33.57
N GLN A 89 22.33 6.41 33.68
CA GLN A 89 21.42 6.72 32.59
C GLN A 89 21.22 8.24 32.50
N ILE A 90 22.08 8.90 31.73
CA ILE A 90 21.90 10.32 31.40
C ILE A 90 20.75 10.42 30.38
N HIS A 91 19.51 10.57 30.86
CA HIS A 91 18.36 10.82 29.98
C HIS A 91 18.45 12.25 29.42
N ARG A 92 18.86 12.38 28.15
CA ARG A 92 18.97 13.66 27.46
C ARG A 92 17.70 13.90 26.63
N PRO A 93 16.69 14.62 27.17
CA PRO A 93 15.41 14.82 26.49
C PRO A 93 15.57 15.53 25.14
N ILE A 94 16.60 16.36 24.99
CA ILE A 94 16.93 17.08 23.75
C ILE A 94 17.34 16.11 22.65
N GLU A 95 18.27 15.19 22.94
CA GLU A 95 18.75 14.21 21.96
C GLU A 95 17.61 13.29 21.52
N ASN A 96 16.78 12.86 22.47
CA ASN A 96 15.59 12.06 22.16
C ASN A 96 14.62 12.80 21.24
N ALA A 97 14.30 14.08 21.51
CA ALA A 97 13.40 14.87 20.68
C ALA A 97 13.92 15.04 19.24
N VAL A 98 15.22 15.30 19.08
CA VAL A 98 15.85 15.41 17.76
C VAL A 98 15.77 14.07 17.01
N VAL A 99 16.08 12.95 17.67
CA VAL A 99 15.98 11.61 17.07
C VAL A 99 14.56 11.30 16.63
N PHE A 100 13.55 11.62 17.45
CA PHE A 100 12.14 11.42 17.08
C PHE A 100 11.73 12.22 15.85
N LYS A 101 12.18 13.47 15.74
CA LYS A 101 11.91 14.30 14.55
C LYS A 101 12.53 13.71 13.28
N VAL A 102 13.80 13.32 13.34
CA VAL A 102 14.52 12.74 12.20
C VAL A 102 13.87 11.43 11.76
N THR A 103 13.58 10.54 12.70
CA THR A 103 12.90 9.27 12.40
C THR A 103 11.51 9.49 11.78
N ALA A 104 10.73 10.46 12.27
CA ALA A 104 9.44 10.81 11.68
C ALA A 104 9.58 11.31 10.23
N GLN A 105 10.56 12.16 9.94
CA GLN A 105 10.84 12.65 8.59
C GLN A 105 11.24 11.50 7.64
N GLU A 106 12.09 10.59 8.08
CA GLU A 106 12.48 9.41 7.32
C GLU A 106 11.27 8.51 7.01
N GLU A 107 10.40 8.28 8.00
CA GLU A 107 9.18 7.49 7.82
C GLU A 107 8.20 8.11 6.82
N ILE A 108 8.00 9.43 6.88
CA ILE A 108 7.19 10.15 5.88
C ILE A 108 7.77 9.96 4.47
N LEU A 109 9.09 10.07 4.31
CA LEU A 109 9.74 9.88 3.02
C LEU A 109 9.55 8.45 2.49
N LYS A 110 9.67 7.45 3.35
CA LYS A 110 9.43 6.04 2.98
C LYS A 110 7.99 5.81 2.55
N ILE A 111 7.02 6.34 3.30
CA ILE A 111 5.60 6.26 2.97
C ILE A 111 5.31 6.92 1.62
N ASN A 112 5.83 8.13 1.39
CA ASN A 112 5.65 8.83 0.11
C ASN A 112 6.29 8.08 -1.06
N LYS A 113 7.49 7.51 -0.88
CA LYS A 113 8.14 6.67 -1.90
C LYS A 113 7.31 5.43 -2.23
N ALA A 114 6.74 4.77 -1.21
CA ALA A 114 5.88 3.61 -1.39
C ALA A 114 4.59 3.98 -2.16
N ILE A 115 3.89 5.03 -1.72
CA ILE A 115 2.67 5.52 -2.37
C ILE A 115 2.90 5.94 -3.83
N ASN A 116 4.07 6.52 -4.13
CA ASN A 116 4.42 6.91 -5.49
C ASN A 116 4.63 5.73 -6.45
N LYS A 117 4.91 4.53 -5.95
CA LYS A 117 4.99 3.31 -6.76
C LYS A 117 3.62 2.72 -7.10
N LEU A 118 2.56 3.10 -6.37
CA LEU A 118 1.21 2.59 -6.58
C LEU A 118 0.53 3.24 -7.79
N ASN A 119 -0.46 2.54 -8.34
CA ASN A 119 -1.35 3.07 -9.38
C ASN A 119 -2.16 4.28 -8.84
N ALA A 120 -2.57 5.17 -9.74
CA ALA A 120 -3.27 6.42 -9.41
C ALA A 120 -4.52 6.19 -8.55
N TYR A 121 -5.32 5.16 -8.87
CA TYR A 121 -6.54 4.83 -8.12
C TYR A 121 -6.26 4.39 -6.68
N ASP A 122 -5.29 3.49 -6.48
CA ASP A 122 -4.92 3.00 -5.14
C ASP A 122 -4.31 4.12 -4.30
N ARG A 123 -3.47 4.94 -4.93
CA ARG A 123 -2.86 6.12 -4.33
C ARG A 123 -3.91 7.10 -3.82
N GLN A 124 -4.88 7.45 -4.66
CA GLN A 124 -5.94 8.38 -4.30
C GLN A 124 -6.78 7.86 -3.13
N ARG A 125 -7.10 6.56 -3.15
CA ARG A 125 -7.89 5.93 -2.08
C ARG A 125 -7.15 5.92 -0.74
N LEU A 126 -5.87 5.55 -0.73
CA LEU A 126 -5.05 5.60 0.48
C LEU A 126 -4.85 7.05 0.96
N TYR A 127 -4.68 7.99 0.03
CA TYR A 127 -4.56 9.40 0.35
C TYR A 127 -5.80 9.93 1.06
N ASP A 128 -6.98 9.70 0.50
CA ASP A 128 -8.25 10.16 1.08
C ASP A 128 -8.51 9.55 2.47
N LYS A 129 -8.14 8.28 2.67
CA LYS A 129 -8.37 7.56 3.92
C LYS A 129 -7.38 7.94 5.03
N TYR A 130 -6.08 8.06 4.72
CA TYR A 130 -5.03 8.19 5.75
C TYR A 130 -4.26 9.51 5.70
N LEU A 131 -3.91 10.01 4.51
CA LEU A 131 -2.99 11.14 4.37
C LEU A 131 -3.71 12.50 4.35
N CYS A 132 -4.99 12.52 3.98
CA CYS A 132 -5.75 13.75 3.86
C CYS A 132 -5.83 14.48 5.22
N LYS A 133 -5.57 15.80 5.20
CA LYS A 133 -5.63 16.65 6.41
C LYS A 133 -7.02 16.60 7.07
N ARG A 134 -8.06 16.49 6.26
CA ARG A 134 -9.45 16.33 6.70
C ARG A 134 -9.76 14.83 6.78
N GLN A 135 -9.98 14.33 8.00
CA GLN A 135 -10.43 12.95 8.20
C GLN A 135 -11.88 12.84 7.77
N TYR A 136 -12.11 12.04 6.74
CA TYR A 136 -13.44 11.67 6.32
C TYR A 136 -13.84 10.33 6.96
N PRO A 137 -15.03 10.22 7.55
CA PRO A 137 -15.56 8.93 7.96
C PRO A 137 -15.80 8.06 6.71
N ASP A 138 -15.73 6.73 6.90
CA ASP A 138 -15.85 5.77 5.80
C ASP A 138 -17.11 5.95 4.97
N LYS A 139 -18.24 6.30 5.61
CA LYS A 139 -19.51 6.58 4.93
C LYS A 139 -19.37 7.67 3.85
N ILE A 140 -18.60 8.73 4.12
CA ILE A 140 -18.37 9.81 3.17
C ILE A 140 -17.44 9.36 2.05
N LEU A 141 -16.42 8.55 2.37
CA LEU A 141 -15.52 8.00 1.36
C LEU A 141 -16.26 7.04 0.41
N ILE A 142 -17.08 6.14 0.94
CA ILE A 142 -17.91 5.22 0.15
C ILE A 142 -18.84 6.01 -0.79
N ALA A 143 -19.50 7.05 -0.27
CA ALA A 143 -20.36 7.92 -1.08
C ALA A 143 -19.58 8.66 -2.17
N LYS A 144 -18.35 9.11 -1.89
CA LYS A 144 -17.47 9.79 -2.85
C LYS A 144 -17.12 8.90 -4.05
N TYR A 145 -16.91 7.61 -3.83
CA TYR A 145 -16.54 6.66 -4.89
C TYR A 145 -17.74 6.01 -5.59
N ILE A 146 -18.97 6.23 -5.12
CA ILE A 146 -20.20 5.63 -5.68
C ILE A 146 -20.09 4.10 -5.73
N GLU A 147 -19.52 3.50 -4.67
CA GLU A 147 -19.31 2.07 -4.56
C GLU A 147 -20.20 1.46 -3.48
N SER A 148 -20.44 0.15 -3.56
CA SER A 148 -20.98 -0.57 -2.42
C SER A 148 -19.97 -0.61 -1.28
N GLU A 149 -20.45 -0.69 -0.04
CA GLU A 149 -19.58 -0.75 1.14
C GLU A 149 -18.58 -1.91 1.06
N SER A 150 -19.05 -3.10 0.66
CA SER A 150 -18.20 -4.28 0.50
C SER A 150 -17.19 -4.13 -0.65
N GLY A 151 -17.57 -3.46 -1.74
CA GLY A 151 -16.67 -3.15 -2.85
C GLY A 151 -15.55 -2.21 -2.42
N TYR A 152 -15.92 -1.16 -1.67
CA TYR A 152 -14.98 -0.18 -1.15
C TYR A 152 -13.90 -0.82 -0.28
N TYR A 153 -14.29 -1.65 0.69
CA TYR A 153 -13.35 -2.32 1.59
C TYR A 153 -12.45 -3.34 0.86
N LYS A 154 -12.96 -4.05 -0.15
CA LYS A 154 -12.15 -4.97 -0.98
C LYS A 154 -11.09 -4.24 -1.79
N LEU A 155 -11.43 -3.10 -2.38
CA LEU A 155 -10.47 -2.29 -3.13
C LEU A 155 -9.47 -1.61 -2.21
N LEU A 156 -9.91 -1.15 -1.03
CA LEU A 156 -9.01 -0.61 -0.01
C LEU A 156 -8.01 -1.67 0.46
N GLU A 157 -8.46 -2.90 0.70
CA GLU A 157 -7.59 -4.02 1.08
C GLU A 157 -6.54 -4.32 0.01
N ARG A 158 -6.94 -4.34 -1.27
CA ARG A 158 -5.99 -4.50 -2.39
C ARG A 158 -4.96 -3.37 -2.42
N ALA A 159 -5.39 -2.12 -2.20
CA ALA A 159 -4.50 -0.98 -2.14
C ALA A 159 -3.51 -1.09 -0.96
N GLN A 160 -3.98 -1.54 0.21
CA GLN A 160 -3.13 -1.77 1.39
C GLN A 160 -2.09 -2.87 1.16
N LEU A 161 -2.47 -3.97 0.50
CA LEU A 161 -1.54 -5.05 0.17
C LEU A 161 -0.46 -4.59 -0.83
N ARG A 162 -0.85 -3.88 -1.89
CA ARG A 162 0.10 -3.28 -2.84
C ARG A 162 1.03 -2.27 -2.17
N PHE A 163 0.50 -1.48 -1.24
CA PHE A 163 1.31 -0.59 -0.43
C PHE A 163 2.33 -1.37 0.41
N ALA A 164 1.91 -2.44 1.09
CA ALA A 164 2.78 -3.27 1.91
C ALA A 164 3.96 -3.87 1.11
N GLU A 165 3.70 -4.33 -0.10
CA GLU A 165 4.72 -4.82 -1.04
C GLU A 165 5.71 -3.71 -1.43
N SER A 166 5.19 -2.51 -1.74
CA SER A 166 6.02 -1.39 -2.19
C SER A 166 6.87 -0.74 -1.08
N TYR A 167 6.43 -0.87 0.17
CA TYR A 167 7.02 -0.25 1.35
C TYR A 167 8.23 -1.04 1.86
N GLU A 168 9.41 -0.40 1.82
CA GLU A 168 10.70 -0.98 2.24
C GLU A 168 10.92 -2.42 1.75
N ASN A 169 10.60 -2.69 0.48
CA ASN A 169 10.74 -4.00 -0.16
C ASN A 169 9.97 -5.13 0.57
N GLY A 170 8.77 -4.83 1.09
CA GLY A 170 7.89 -5.83 1.70
C GLY A 170 8.07 -6.01 3.20
N ARG A 171 8.71 -5.06 3.92
CA ARG A 171 8.91 -5.15 5.38
C ARG A 171 7.62 -5.40 6.18
N LEU A 172 6.50 -4.91 5.68
CA LEU A 172 5.19 -5.03 6.35
C LEU A 172 4.50 -6.38 6.09
N LEU A 173 4.96 -7.14 5.10
CA LEU A 173 4.39 -8.44 4.76
C LEU A 173 4.66 -9.44 5.89
N LYS A 174 3.66 -10.25 6.23
CA LYS A 174 3.80 -11.38 7.13
C LYS A 174 3.34 -12.64 6.41
N PHE A 175 4.24 -13.59 6.29
CA PHE A 175 3.94 -14.94 5.81
C PHE A 175 3.40 -15.80 6.95
N LEU A 176 2.55 -16.76 6.60
CA LEU A 176 1.89 -17.69 7.53
C LEU A 176 2.87 -18.65 8.20
#